data_AF-A0A1I6HYL7-F1
#
_entry.id   AF-A0A1I6HYL7-F1
#
_cell.length_a   1.000
_cell.length_b   1.000
_cell.length_c   1.000
_cell.angle_alpha   90.00
_cell.angle_beta   90.00
_cell.angle_gamma   90.00
#
_symmetry.space_group_name_H-M   'P 1'
#
loop_
_entity.id
_entity.type
_entity.pdbx_description
1 polymer ?
#
loop_
_entity_poly.entity_id
_entity_poly.type
_entity_poly.pdbx_seq_one_letter_code
_entity_poly.pdbx_strand_id
1 'polypeptide(L)'
;MKQILTFFFLLGFLSFSYSQQITCSPKDKAAVENKLLEIDGMYQDNFGETMVNVGKTFMKTPYVAKTLEIGDTETLVVNLQGLDCTTFVENVLAFSKLLRKEDDSFEAFVKNLEVVRYKDGELDGYASRLHYFSEWIANNAEKGLLKDITGEIGGAEITKDINFMSTHRDLYPFLSDDVNFGKIKASENYLNSQAICVLAQGKIAENEHLIKSGDIIALATSINGLDVTHTGIATREKDGRIHLLHASTGSMEVEVSKLPLADYLKGIKSNTGIMVARPL
;
A
#
# COMPACT_ATOMS: atom_id res chain seq x y z
N MET A 1 0.57 -4.43 -72.40
CA MET A 1 1.28 -4.88 -71.17
C MET A 1 1.84 -3.65 -70.47
N LYS A 2 1.22 -3.21 -69.37
CA LYS A 2 1.81 -2.23 -68.44
C LYS A 2 1.74 -2.87 -67.06
N GLN A 3 2.89 -3.26 -66.53
CA GLN A 3 3.01 -3.89 -65.22
C GLN A 3 2.77 -2.83 -64.13
N ILE A 4 1.97 -3.25 -63.16
CA ILE A 4 1.63 -2.57 -61.91
C ILE A 4 2.85 -2.62 -60.99
N LEU A 5 3.21 -1.50 -60.37
CA LEU A 5 4.11 -1.48 -59.21
C LEU A 5 3.39 -0.75 -58.07
N THR A 6 2.65 -1.50 -57.26
CA THR A 6 2.03 -1.00 -56.03
C THR A 6 3.06 -1.14 -54.92
N PHE A 7 3.60 -0.01 -54.45
CA PHE A 7 4.51 0.03 -53.30
C PHE A 7 3.68 -0.09 -52.02
N PHE A 8 3.71 -1.25 -51.37
CA PHE A 8 3.15 -1.42 -50.02
C PHE A 8 4.14 -0.84 -49.01
N PHE A 9 3.80 0.31 -48.42
CA PHE A 9 4.53 0.88 -47.30
C PHE A 9 4.05 0.17 -46.02
N LEU A 10 4.82 -0.80 -45.53
CA LEU A 10 4.59 -1.42 -44.23
C LEU A 10 5.05 -0.42 -43.15
N LEU A 11 4.11 0.34 -42.56
CA LEU A 11 4.37 1.06 -41.32
C LEU A 11 4.47 0.03 -40.18
N GLY A 12 5.71 -0.32 -39.80
CA GLY A 12 5.96 -1.05 -38.57
C GLY A 12 5.62 -0.17 -37.38
N PHE A 13 4.59 -0.53 -36.62
CA PHE A 13 4.39 0.01 -35.28
C PHE A 13 5.57 -0.44 -34.41
N LEU A 14 6.51 0.47 -34.17
CA LEU A 14 7.50 0.31 -33.12
C LEU A 14 6.76 0.47 -31.78
N SER A 15 6.34 -0.65 -31.20
CA SER A 15 5.97 -0.70 -29.79
C SER A 15 7.23 -0.37 -28.99
N PHE A 16 7.33 0.87 -28.50
CA PHE A 16 8.30 1.20 -27.46
C PHE A 16 7.86 0.46 -26.19
N SER A 17 8.41 -0.73 -25.98
CA SER A 17 8.37 -1.37 -24.67
C SER A 17 9.24 -0.52 -23.74
N TYR A 18 8.63 0.39 -22.98
CA TYR A 18 9.29 0.97 -21.82
C TYR A 18 9.65 -0.19 -20.89
N SER A 19 10.94 -0.48 -20.75
CA SER A 19 11.41 -1.37 -19.69
C SER A 19 11.02 -0.70 -18.37
N GLN A 20 10.20 -1.38 -17.59
CA GLN A 20 9.87 -0.92 -16.24
C GLN A 20 11.17 -0.69 -15.47
N GLN A 21 11.35 0.51 -14.93
CA GLN A 21 12.55 0.84 -14.17
C GLN A 21 12.41 0.25 -12.76
N ILE A 22 12.91 -0.97 -12.59
CA ILE A 22 12.85 -1.72 -11.34
C ILE A 22 14.20 -1.62 -10.63
N THR A 23 14.19 -1.33 -9.34
CA THR A 23 15.35 -1.54 -8.48
C THR A 23 15.12 -2.76 -7.61
N CYS A 24 15.81 -3.85 -7.93
CA CYS A 24 15.71 -5.12 -7.22
C CYS A 24 17.10 -5.77 -7.13
N SER A 25 17.55 -6.08 -5.92
CA SER A 25 18.79 -6.83 -5.76
C SER A 25 18.58 -8.32 -6.11
N PRO A 26 19.63 -9.07 -6.49
CA PRO A 26 19.50 -10.53 -6.68
C PRO A 26 18.96 -11.25 -5.43
N LYS A 27 19.28 -10.73 -4.23
CA LYS A 27 18.79 -11.27 -2.96
C LYS A 27 17.28 -11.04 -2.79
N ASP A 28 16.79 -9.86 -3.19
CA ASP A 28 15.37 -9.54 -3.14
C ASP A 28 14.57 -10.30 -4.17
N LYS A 29 15.10 -10.47 -5.39
CA LYS A 29 14.48 -11.34 -6.39
C LYS A 29 14.32 -12.77 -5.87
N ALA A 30 15.39 -13.35 -5.33
CA ALA A 30 15.33 -14.68 -4.72
C ALA A 30 14.37 -14.75 -3.52
N ALA A 31 14.27 -13.67 -2.73
CA ALA A 31 13.31 -13.61 -1.62
C ALA A 31 11.86 -13.60 -2.11
N VAL A 32 11.56 -12.91 -3.22
CA VAL A 32 10.23 -12.96 -3.86
C VAL A 32 9.93 -14.35 -4.38
N GLU A 33 10.86 -14.97 -5.12
CA GLU A 33 10.68 -16.34 -5.65
C GLU A 33 10.47 -17.36 -4.54
N ASN A 34 11.24 -17.29 -3.45
CA ASN A 34 11.03 -18.13 -2.28
C ASN A 34 9.69 -17.86 -1.60
N LYS A 35 9.26 -16.59 -1.54
CA LYS A 35 7.95 -16.23 -0.98
C LYS A 35 6.81 -16.82 -1.81
N LEU A 36 6.90 -16.79 -3.14
CA LEU A 36 5.92 -17.38 -4.05
C LEU A 36 5.76 -18.88 -3.79
N LEU A 37 6.86 -19.59 -3.60
CA LEU A 37 6.85 -21.02 -3.21
C LEU A 37 6.27 -21.25 -1.81
N GLU A 38 6.60 -20.38 -0.84
CA GLU A 38 6.12 -20.49 0.54
C GLU A 38 4.60 -20.32 0.63
N ILE A 39 4.03 -19.39 -0.15
CA ILE A 39 2.59 -19.07 -0.10
C ILE A 39 1.74 -19.94 -1.03
N ASP A 40 2.36 -20.84 -1.80
CA ASP A 40 1.62 -21.74 -2.69
C ASP A 40 0.55 -22.53 -1.92
N GLY A 41 -0.63 -22.64 -2.51
CA GLY A 41 -1.80 -23.27 -1.88
C GLY A 41 -2.42 -22.52 -0.69
N MET A 42 -1.97 -21.31 -0.34
CA MET A 42 -2.54 -20.53 0.77
C MET A 42 -3.82 -19.75 0.39
N TYR A 43 -4.26 -19.79 -0.86
CA TYR A 43 -5.49 -19.13 -1.31
C TYR A 43 -6.71 -19.66 -0.53
N GLN A 44 -7.58 -18.74 -0.13
CA GLN A 44 -8.88 -19.01 0.47
C GLN A 44 -9.96 -18.22 -0.28
N ASP A 45 -11.15 -18.80 -0.42
CA ASP A 45 -12.31 -18.12 -1.03
C ASP A 45 -12.65 -16.80 -0.35
N ASN A 46 -12.44 -16.74 0.97
CA ASN A 46 -12.41 -15.47 1.69
C ASN A 46 -11.05 -14.80 1.49
N PHE A 47 -10.99 -13.83 0.58
CA PHE A 47 -9.76 -13.12 0.24
C PHE A 47 -9.08 -12.45 1.45
N GLY A 48 -9.84 -12.05 2.47
CA GLY A 48 -9.29 -11.51 3.70
C GLY A 48 -8.47 -12.52 4.50
N GLU A 49 -8.86 -13.81 4.50
CA GLU A 49 -8.06 -14.88 5.11
C GLU A 49 -6.78 -15.14 4.30
N THR A 50 -6.84 -15.05 2.96
CA THR A 50 -5.64 -15.10 2.11
C THR A 50 -4.65 -13.99 2.49
N MET A 51 -5.13 -12.75 2.68
CA MET A 51 -4.31 -11.62 3.14
C MET A 51 -3.65 -11.88 4.50
N VAL A 52 -4.39 -12.41 5.46
CA VAL A 52 -3.84 -12.75 6.79
C VAL A 52 -2.80 -13.87 6.70
N ASN A 53 -3.09 -14.94 5.95
CA ASN A 53 -2.17 -16.06 5.80
C ASN A 53 -0.84 -15.62 5.17
N VAL A 54 -0.91 -14.91 4.04
CA VAL A 54 0.26 -14.33 3.38
C VAL A 54 0.98 -13.37 4.32
N GLY A 55 0.26 -12.47 4.99
CA GLY A 55 0.83 -11.53 5.94
C GLY A 55 1.59 -12.21 7.09
N LYS A 56 1.07 -13.31 7.63
CA LYS A 56 1.72 -14.05 8.72
C LYS A 56 3.04 -14.73 8.29
N THR A 57 3.26 -14.92 6.99
CA THR A 57 4.56 -15.41 6.48
C THR A 57 5.68 -14.34 6.55
N PHE A 58 5.35 -13.08 6.79
CA PHE A 58 6.33 -12.00 7.00
C PHE A 58 6.69 -11.79 8.46
N MET A 59 6.10 -12.53 9.40
CA MET A 59 6.40 -12.38 10.82
C MET A 59 7.91 -12.45 11.08
N LYS A 60 8.41 -11.52 11.90
CA LYS A 60 9.83 -11.31 12.21
C LYS A 60 10.69 -10.74 11.07
N THR A 61 10.10 -10.38 9.92
CA THR A 61 10.83 -9.57 8.94
C THR A 61 11.21 -8.23 9.59
N PRO A 62 12.49 -7.80 9.51
CA PRO A 62 12.94 -6.58 10.16
C PRO A 62 12.20 -5.33 9.70
N TYR A 63 11.96 -4.40 10.63
CA TYR A 63 11.48 -3.08 10.31
C TYR A 63 12.62 -2.22 9.76
N VAL A 64 12.45 -1.66 8.56
CA VAL A 64 13.42 -0.72 7.96
C VAL A 64 12.66 0.41 7.29
N ALA A 65 12.90 1.65 7.73
CA ALA A 65 12.31 2.84 7.14
C ALA A 65 13.04 3.28 5.87
N LYS A 66 12.34 4.02 5.00
CA LYS A 66 12.91 4.68 3.80
C LYS A 66 13.56 3.71 2.80
N THR A 67 13.09 2.46 2.75
CA THR A 67 13.62 1.44 1.82
C THR A 67 13.34 1.77 0.35
N LEU A 68 12.35 2.63 0.07
CA LEU A 68 12.00 3.09 -1.27
C LEU A 68 12.72 4.38 -1.68
N GLU A 69 13.47 5.02 -0.77
CA GLU A 69 14.12 6.31 -1.01
C GLU A 69 15.55 6.10 -1.54
N ILE A 70 15.67 5.56 -2.75
CA ILE A 70 16.96 5.16 -3.34
C ILE A 70 17.21 5.81 -4.71
N GLY A 71 18.48 6.15 -4.96
CA GLY A 71 18.91 6.79 -6.20
C GLY A 71 18.37 8.21 -6.37
N ASP A 72 18.51 8.73 -7.59
CA ASP A 72 18.13 10.11 -7.94
C ASP A 72 16.81 10.17 -8.75
N THR A 73 16.29 9.01 -9.18
CA THR A 73 15.04 8.88 -9.94
C THR A 73 14.15 7.83 -9.31
N GLU A 74 12.83 8.06 -9.28
CA GLU A 74 11.87 7.07 -8.80
C GLU A 74 11.95 5.79 -9.64
N THR A 75 11.99 4.65 -8.95
CA THR A 75 11.97 3.32 -9.55
C THR A 75 11.07 2.42 -8.74
N LEU A 76 10.53 1.36 -9.34
CA LEU A 76 9.80 0.36 -8.59
C LEU A 76 10.78 -0.45 -7.75
N VAL A 77 10.90 -0.11 -6.47
CA VAL A 77 11.80 -0.81 -5.55
C VAL A 77 11.14 -2.08 -5.02
N VAL A 78 11.81 -3.21 -5.22
CA VAL A 78 11.45 -4.50 -4.62
C VAL A 78 12.46 -4.82 -3.51
N ASN A 79 11.99 -4.80 -2.27
CA ASN A 79 12.79 -5.11 -1.09
C ASN A 79 11.97 -5.96 -0.11
N LEU A 80 12.44 -7.18 0.16
CA LEU A 80 11.87 -8.07 1.17
C LEU A 80 12.85 -8.35 2.33
N GLN A 81 14.02 -7.69 2.38
CA GLN A 81 14.97 -7.81 3.50
C GLN A 81 14.53 -6.99 4.73
N GLY A 82 13.76 -5.94 4.50
CA GLY A 82 13.23 -5.08 5.54
C GLY A 82 12.05 -4.29 5.02
N LEU A 83 11.04 -4.15 5.86
CA LEU A 83 9.76 -3.55 5.51
C LEU A 83 9.43 -2.43 6.50
N ASP A 84 8.78 -1.39 6.01
CA ASP A 84 8.01 -0.49 6.86
C ASP A 84 6.52 -0.88 6.82
N CYS A 85 5.68 -0.12 7.53
CA CYS A 85 4.26 -0.45 7.65
C CYS A 85 3.53 -0.44 6.31
N THR A 86 3.84 0.51 5.42
CA THR A 86 3.21 0.64 4.11
C THR A 86 3.67 -0.46 3.18
N THR A 87 5.00 -0.62 3.02
CA THR A 87 5.58 -1.65 2.15
C THR A 87 5.18 -3.05 2.59
N PHE A 88 5.01 -3.31 3.90
CA PHE A 88 4.42 -4.56 4.37
C PHE A 88 3.01 -4.80 3.80
N VAL A 89 2.09 -3.85 3.95
CA VAL A 89 0.71 -3.97 3.42
C VAL A 89 0.70 -4.11 1.90
N GLU A 90 1.51 -3.33 1.19
CA GLU A 90 1.61 -3.39 -0.27
C GLU A 90 2.09 -4.75 -0.77
N ASN A 91 3.16 -5.28 -0.17
CA ASN A 91 3.70 -6.59 -0.54
C ASN A 91 2.68 -7.70 -0.27
N VAL A 92 2.02 -7.69 0.89
CA VAL A 92 0.98 -8.68 1.21
C VAL A 92 -0.16 -8.62 0.19
N LEU A 93 -0.66 -7.44 -0.14
CA LEU A 93 -1.71 -7.29 -1.16
C LEU A 93 -1.25 -7.77 -2.54
N ALA A 94 -0.02 -7.44 -2.95
CA ALA A 94 0.53 -7.88 -4.23
C ALA A 94 0.64 -9.41 -4.32
N PHE A 95 1.16 -10.07 -3.27
CA PHE A 95 1.25 -11.53 -3.18
C PHE A 95 -0.12 -12.21 -3.11
N SER A 96 -1.04 -11.72 -2.29
CA SER A 96 -2.38 -12.32 -2.19
C SER A 96 -3.13 -12.26 -3.52
N LYS A 97 -2.96 -11.21 -4.31
CA LYS A 97 -3.58 -11.10 -5.65
C LYS A 97 -3.03 -12.10 -6.66
N LEU A 98 -1.77 -12.51 -6.53
CA LEU A 98 -1.17 -13.55 -7.37
C LEU A 98 -1.83 -14.90 -7.14
N LEU A 99 -2.01 -15.26 -5.87
CA LEU A 99 -2.71 -16.49 -5.48
C LEU A 99 -4.11 -16.57 -6.08
N ARG A 100 -4.84 -15.46 -6.10
CA ARG A 100 -6.17 -15.41 -6.74
C ARG A 100 -6.13 -15.58 -8.26
N LYS A 101 -5.06 -15.12 -8.91
CA LYS A 101 -4.88 -15.20 -10.37
C LYS A 101 -4.19 -16.49 -10.81
N GLU A 102 -3.76 -17.33 -9.87
CA GLU A 102 -2.95 -18.52 -10.12
C GLU A 102 -1.69 -18.20 -10.95
N ASP A 103 -1.04 -17.06 -10.64
CA ASP A 103 0.19 -16.61 -11.31
C ASP A 103 1.33 -16.55 -10.28
N ASP A 104 2.34 -17.39 -10.45
CA ASP A 104 3.47 -17.55 -9.54
C ASP A 104 4.76 -16.93 -10.07
N SER A 105 4.67 -16.01 -11.04
CA SER A 105 5.85 -15.38 -11.64
C SER A 105 6.34 -14.14 -10.89
N PHE A 106 7.66 -13.93 -10.89
CA PHE A 106 8.29 -12.72 -10.37
C PHE A 106 7.77 -11.46 -11.10
N GLU A 107 7.59 -11.56 -12.41
CA GLU A 107 7.12 -10.46 -13.25
C GLU A 107 5.68 -10.05 -12.91
N ALA A 108 4.80 -11.02 -12.64
CA ALA A 108 3.44 -10.73 -12.19
C ALA A 108 3.42 -10.09 -10.79
N PHE A 109 4.31 -10.52 -9.89
CA PHE A 109 4.48 -9.87 -8.59
C PHE A 109 4.86 -8.41 -8.74
N VAL A 110 5.90 -8.12 -9.54
CA VAL A 110 6.36 -6.76 -9.83
C VAL A 110 5.22 -5.91 -10.39
N LYS A 111 4.47 -6.43 -11.36
CA LYS A 111 3.32 -5.75 -11.94
C LYS A 111 2.22 -5.45 -10.91
N ASN A 112 1.88 -6.41 -10.06
CA ASN A 112 0.88 -6.18 -9.01
C ASN A 112 1.37 -5.14 -7.99
N LEU A 113 2.66 -5.15 -7.64
CA LEU A 113 3.24 -4.18 -6.71
C LEU A 113 3.18 -2.76 -7.28
N GLU A 114 3.50 -2.58 -8.57
CA GLU A 114 3.34 -1.29 -9.26
C GLU A 114 1.89 -0.81 -9.20
N VAL A 115 0.96 -1.70 -9.58
CA VAL A 115 -0.47 -1.40 -9.59
C VAL A 115 -0.96 -0.96 -8.22
N VAL A 116 -0.42 -1.51 -7.13
CA VAL A 116 -0.79 -1.13 -5.76
C VAL A 116 -0.17 0.21 -5.34
N ARG A 117 1.13 0.39 -5.59
CA ARG A 117 1.96 1.48 -5.03
C ARG A 117 1.79 2.83 -5.72
N TYR A 118 1.49 2.82 -7.02
CA TYR A 118 1.46 4.03 -7.82
C TYR A 118 0.03 4.43 -8.23
N LYS A 119 -0.15 5.74 -8.42
CA LYS A 119 -1.38 6.35 -8.94
C LYS A 119 -1.73 5.71 -10.27
N ASP A 120 -2.99 5.29 -10.38
CA ASP A 120 -3.56 4.66 -11.58
C ASP A 120 -2.84 3.36 -12.00
N GLY A 121 -1.95 2.88 -11.13
CA GLY A 121 -1.11 1.70 -11.32
C GLY A 121 0.09 1.91 -12.24
N GLU A 122 0.53 3.16 -12.44
CA GLU A 122 1.65 3.49 -13.32
C GLU A 122 2.73 4.33 -12.61
N LEU A 123 3.98 3.89 -12.72
CA LEU A 123 5.12 4.67 -12.28
C LEU A 123 5.40 5.82 -13.26
N ASP A 124 5.18 7.06 -12.82
CA ASP A 124 5.46 8.32 -13.52
C ASP A 124 6.14 9.32 -12.56
N GLY A 125 7.33 8.93 -12.10
CA GLY A 125 8.15 9.73 -11.19
C GLY A 125 7.67 9.71 -9.74
N TYR A 126 8.38 10.43 -8.88
CA TYR A 126 8.22 10.36 -7.42
C TYR A 126 6.80 10.67 -6.94
N ALA A 127 6.14 11.65 -7.55
CA ALA A 127 4.81 12.07 -7.15
C ALA A 127 3.69 11.14 -7.62
N SER A 128 3.97 10.16 -8.49
CA SER A 128 3.00 9.11 -8.81
C SER A 128 2.98 8.02 -7.72
N ARG A 129 4.00 7.92 -6.86
CA ARG A 129 3.94 7.05 -5.67
C ARG A 129 2.90 7.61 -4.70
N LEU A 130 2.05 6.73 -4.16
CA LEU A 130 0.98 7.08 -3.23
C LEU A 130 1.54 7.27 -1.82
N HIS A 131 1.98 8.49 -1.49
CA HIS A 131 2.66 8.81 -0.21
C HIS A 131 1.70 9.03 0.97
N TYR A 132 0.54 9.65 0.73
CA TYR A 132 -0.50 9.83 1.74
C TYR A 132 -1.43 8.62 1.74
N PHE A 133 -1.62 7.97 2.88
CA PHE A 133 -2.29 6.67 2.91
C PHE A 133 -3.81 6.76 2.65
N SER A 134 -4.44 7.91 2.92
CA SER A 134 -5.82 8.17 2.49
C SER A 134 -5.93 8.22 0.96
N GLU A 135 -4.96 8.84 0.28
CA GLU A 135 -4.84 8.78 -1.18
C GLU A 135 -4.59 7.36 -1.68
N TRP A 136 -3.73 6.62 -0.97
CA TRP A 136 -3.46 5.21 -1.27
C TRP A 136 -4.75 4.37 -1.21
N ILE A 137 -5.59 4.55 -0.19
CA ILE A 137 -6.89 3.87 -0.09
C ILE A 137 -7.80 4.30 -1.25
N ALA A 138 -7.97 5.61 -1.47
CA ALA A 138 -8.88 6.12 -2.51
C ALA A 138 -8.49 5.60 -3.91
N ASN A 139 -7.21 5.71 -4.28
CA ASN A 139 -6.75 5.27 -5.60
C ASN A 139 -6.82 3.74 -5.74
N ASN A 140 -6.50 2.97 -4.69
CA ASN A 140 -6.65 1.51 -4.74
C ASN A 140 -8.13 1.06 -4.75
N ALA A 141 -9.06 1.88 -4.26
CA ALA A 141 -10.49 1.67 -4.43
C ALA A 141 -10.94 1.92 -5.88
N GLU A 142 -10.48 3.01 -6.50
CA GLU A 142 -10.75 3.32 -7.91
C GLU A 142 -10.20 2.24 -8.84
N LYS A 143 -9.02 1.68 -8.53
CA LYS A 143 -8.43 0.53 -9.22
C LYS A 143 -9.16 -0.79 -8.95
N GLY A 144 -10.19 -0.81 -8.11
CA GLY A 144 -10.96 -1.99 -7.75
C GLY A 144 -10.18 -3.05 -6.96
N LEU A 145 -9.11 -2.65 -6.27
CA LEU A 145 -8.29 -3.56 -5.46
C LEU A 145 -8.82 -3.72 -4.03
N LEU A 146 -9.54 -2.70 -3.55
CA LEU A 146 -10.13 -2.67 -2.22
C LEU A 146 -11.40 -1.81 -2.23
N LYS A 147 -12.10 -1.80 -1.11
CA LYS A 147 -13.27 -0.95 -0.85
C LYS A 147 -13.05 -0.21 0.47
N ASP A 148 -13.14 1.11 0.48
CA ASP A 148 -13.21 1.85 1.74
C ASP A 148 -14.55 1.57 2.41
N ILE A 149 -14.52 0.93 3.58
CA ILE A 149 -15.71 0.58 4.36
C ILE A 149 -15.85 1.45 5.61
N THR A 150 -15.00 2.47 5.78
CA THR A 150 -14.93 3.26 7.02
C THR A 150 -16.30 3.88 7.35
N GLY A 151 -17.00 4.44 6.36
CA GLY A 151 -18.35 4.97 6.55
C GLY A 151 -19.39 3.89 6.85
N GLU A 152 -19.24 2.69 6.27
CA GLU A 152 -20.15 1.55 6.49
C GLU A 152 -20.08 1.00 7.92
N ILE A 153 -18.95 1.20 8.60
CA ILE A 153 -18.72 0.71 9.96
C ILE A 153 -18.88 1.80 11.03
N GLY A 154 -19.53 2.93 10.68
CA GLY A 154 -19.82 4.02 11.61
C GLY A 154 -18.77 5.13 11.67
N GLY A 155 -17.89 5.19 10.68
CA GLY A 155 -16.99 6.32 10.48
C GLY A 155 -17.74 7.61 10.13
N ALA A 156 -17.14 8.74 10.48
CA ALA A 156 -17.65 10.05 10.15
C ALA A 156 -16.66 10.80 9.26
N GLU A 157 -17.19 11.59 8.34
CA GLU A 157 -16.39 12.51 7.54
C GLU A 157 -15.75 13.59 8.41
N ILE A 158 -14.47 13.83 8.17
CA ILE A 158 -13.71 14.92 8.76
C ILE A 158 -13.01 15.70 7.65
N THR A 159 -12.79 16.99 7.90
CA THR A 159 -11.89 17.82 7.09
C THR A 159 -10.59 17.97 7.83
N LYS A 160 -9.48 17.76 7.13
CA LYS A 160 -8.14 17.93 7.68
C LYS A 160 -7.22 18.48 6.61
N ASP A 161 -6.48 19.54 6.94
CA ASP A 161 -5.45 20.06 6.07
C ASP A 161 -4.29 19.06 5.98
N ILE A 162 -4.04 18.58 4.77
CA ILE A 162 -2.95 17.70 4.36
C ILE A 162 -1.92 18.56 3.62
N ASN A 163 -0.74 18.70 4.22
CA ASN A 163 0.37 19.51 3.70
C ASN A 163 1.73 19.11 4.29
N PHE A 164 1.84 17.94 4.92
CA PHE A 164 3.02 17.55 5.70
C PHE A 164 4.28 17.53 4.84
N MET A 165 4.24 16.84 3.69
CA MET A 165 5.39 16.74 2.79
C MET A 165 5.82 18.10 2.24
N SER A 166 4.88 18.95 1.81
CA SER A 166 5.24 20.25 1.26
C SER A 166 5.71 21.26 2.30
N THR A 167 5.29 21.12 3.57
CA THR A 167 5.76 21.94 4.69
C THR A 167 7.03 21.41 5.35
N HIS A 168 7.39 20.14 5.10
CA HIS A 168 8.61 19.48 5.60
C HIS A 168 9.48 18.95 4.45
N ARG A 169 9.63 19.75 3.39
CA ARG A 169 10.35 19.42 2.16
C ARG A 169 11.71 18.75 2.40
N ASP A 170 12.47 19.23 3.39
CA ASP A 170 13.83 18.76 3.70
C ASP A 170 13.91 17.30 4.20
N LEU A 171 12.78 16.70 4.61
CA LEU A 171 12.73 15.30 5.06
C LEU A 171 12.75 14.30 3.90
N TYR A 172 12.52 14.76 2.67
CA TYR A 172 12.27 13.96 1.48
C TYR A 172 13.27 14.31 0.36
N PRO A 173 14.31 13.48 0.12
CA PRO A 173 15.35 13.79 -0.85
C PRO A 173 14.84 14.16 -2.25
N PHE A 174 13.82 13.43 -2.74
CA PHE A 174 13.20 13.67 -4.04
C PHE A 174 12.44 15.00 -4.16
N LEU A 175 12.08 15.63 -3.04
CA LEU A 175 11.43 16.94 -3.04
C LEU A 175 12.41 18.10 -3.15
N SER A 176 13.72 17.84 -3.16
CA SER A 176 14.70 18.87 -3.55
C SER A 176 14.47 19.34 -5.00
N ASP A 177 13.90 18.51 -5.85
CA ASP A 177 13.44 18.87 -7.19
C ASP A 177 12.10 19.64 -7.15
N ASP A 178 12.05 20.80 -7.81
CA ASP A 178 10.87 21.68 -7.80
C ASP A 178 9.68 21.10 -8.58
N VAL A 179 9.91 20.22 -9.57
CA VAL A 179 8.83 19.56 -10.32
C VAL A 179 8.12 18.55 -9.41
N ASN A 180 8.87 17.70 -8.70
CA ASN A 180 8.33 16.79 -7.70
C ASN A 180 7.59 17.55 -6.59
N PHE A 181 8.19 18.64 -6.08
CA PHE A 181 7.56 19.48 -5.07
C PHE A 181 6.22 20.06 -5.53
N GLY A 182 6.16 20.59 -6.75
CA GLY A 182 4.92 21.10 -7.36
C GLY A 182 3.85 20.02 -7.51
N LYS A 183 4.23 18.81 -7.97
CA LYS A 183 3.30 17.67 -8.11
C LYS A 183 2.78 17.19 -6.75
N ILE A 184 3.61 17.14 -5.69
CA ILE A 184 3.14 16.77 -4.34
C ILE A 184 2.14 17.80 -3.80
N LYS A 185 2.39 19.10 -3.98
CA LYS A 185 1.41 20.14 -3.60
C LYS A 185 0.07 19.97 -4.33
N ALA A 186 0.09 19.53 -5.59
CA ALA A 186 -1.14 19.25 -6.32
C ALA A 186 -1.91 18.06 -5.69
N SER A 187 -1.21 16.99 -5.30
CA SER A 187 -1.82 15.87 -4.55
C SER A 187 -2.42 16.32 -3.22
N GLU A 188 -1.70 17.14 -2.46
CA GLU A 188 -2.18 17.72 -1.19
C GLU A 188 -3.45 18.57 -1.39
N ASN A 189 -3.47 19.43 -2.42
CA ASN A 189 -4.67 20.22 -2.76
C ASN A 189 -5.85 19.33 -3.17
N TYR A 190 -5.60 18.24 -3.90
CA TYR A 190 -6.62 17.27 -4.24
C TYR A 190 -7.20 16.60 -2.98
N LEU A 191 -6.35 16.12 -2.07
CA LEU A 191 -6.79 15.53 -0.81
C LEU A 191 -7.58 16.52 0.05
N ASN A 192 -7.14 17.78 0.12
CA ASN A 192 -7.83 18.84 0.85
C ASN A 192 -9.20 19.21 0.25
N SER A 193 -9.47 18.82 -1.01
CA SER A 193 -10.78 19.02 -1.64
C SER A 193 -11.79 17.92 -1.30
N GLN A 194 -11.37 16.85 -0.62
CA GLN A 194 -12.18 15.70 -0.26
C GLN A 194 -12.30 15.57 1.26
N ALA A 195 -13.44 15.05 1.74
CA ALA A 195 -13.55 14.64 3.12
C ALA A 195 -12.85 13.28 3.32
N ILE A 196 -12.25 13.07 4.49
CA ILE A 196 -11.71 11.77 4.89
C ILE A 196 -12.69 11.15 5.88
N CYS A 197 -13.10 9.90 5.68
CA CYS A 197 -13.93 9.19 6.64
C CYS A 197 -13.04 8.52 7.70
N VAL A 198 -13.35 8.72 8.99
CA VAL A 198 -12.59 8.12 10.10
C VAL A 198 -13.56 7.53 11.12
N LEU A 199 -13.33 6.27 11.50
CA LEU A 199 -13.93 5.66 12.67
C LEU A 199 -13.15 6.12 13.91
N ALA A 200 -13.73 7.03 14.69
CA ALA A 200 -13.09 7.60 15.88
C ALA A 200 -12.62 6.50 16.85
N GLN A 201 -11.47 6.73 17.52
CA GLN A 201 -10.83 5.73 18.39
C GLN A 201 -11.79 5.13 19.42
N GLY A 202 -12.62 5.96 20.06
CA GLY A 202 -13.60 5.53 21.07
C GLY A 202 -14.74 4.66 20.52
N LYS A 203 -14.93 4.61 19.20
CA LYS A 203 -15.97 3.82 18.52
C LYS A 203 -15.46 2.51 17.93
N ILE A 204 -14.16 2.22 18.01
CA ILE A 204 -13.58 1.01 17.43
C ILE A 204 -14.10 -0.25 18.15
N ALA A 205 -14.14 -0.25 19.48
CA ALA A 205 -14.56 -1.42 20.24
C ALA A 205 -16.02 -1.82 20.01
N GLU A 206 -16.92 -0.86 19.87
CA GLU A 206 -18.35 -1.12 19.57
C GLU A 206 -18.57 -1.62 18.13
N ASN A 207 -17.74 -1.19 17.17
CA ASN A 207 -17.86 -1.54 15.75
C ASN A 207 -16.91 -2.67 15.29
N GLU A 208 -16.11 -3.25 16.20
CA GLU A 208 -15.10 -4.28 15.88
C GLU A 208 -15.68 -5.51 15.17
N HIS A 209 -16.95 -5.85 15.42
CA HIS A 209 -17.63 -6.97 14.78
C HIS A 209 -17.85 -6.76 13.27
N LEU A 210 -17.74 -5.53 12.77
CA LEU A 210 -17.85 -5.19 11.35
C LEU A 210 -16.48 -5.25 10.63
N ILE A 211 -15.39 -5.27 11.39
CA ILE A 211 -14.02 -5.42 10.90
C ILE A 211 -13.71 -6.91 10.74
N LYS A 212 -13.22 -7.28 9.55
CA LYS A 212 -12.91 -8.66 9.17
C LYS A 212 -11.41 -8.88 9.10
N SER A 213 -10.99 -10.13 9.28
CA SER A 213 -9.65 -10.57 8.93
C SER A 213 -9.30 -10.14 7.50
N GLY A 214 -8.12 -9.57 7.33
CA GLY A 214 -7.62 -9.09 6.04
C GLY A 214 -7.98 -7.65 5.70
N ASP A 215 -8.91 -7.02 6.44
CA ASP A 215 -9.16 -5.58 6.28
C ASP A 215 -7.85 -4.80 6.57
N ILE A 216 -7.52 -3.85 5.72
CA ILE A 216 -6.39 -2.94 5.89
C ILE A 216 -6.81 -1.83 6.83
N ILE A 217 -6.00 -1.60 7.88
CA ILE A 217 -6.27 -0.64 8.93
C ILE A 217 -5.27 0.49 8.83
N ALA A 218 -5.74 1.70 8.56
CA ALA A 218 -4.94 2.92 8.55
C ALA A 218 -5.17 3.71 9.84
N LEU A 219 -4.11 4.00 10.60
CA LEU A 219 -4.19 4.69 11.88
C LEU A 219 -4.22 6.20 11.64
N ALA A 220 -5.43 6.77 11.61
CA ALA A 220 -5.64 8.21 11.48
C ALA A 220 -4.98 8.96 12.64
N THR A 221 -4.43 10.14 12.36
CA THR A 221 -3.62 10.89 13.32
C THR A 221 -4.15 12.30 13.60
N SER A 222 -3.69 12.89 14.70
CA SER A 222 -3.86 14.30 15.08
C SER A 222 -2.68 15.17 14.65
N ILE A 223 -1.59 14.59 14.12
CA ILE A 223 -0.44 15.36 13.61
C ILE A 223 -0.90 16.29 12.49
N ASN A 224 -0.53 17.57 12.58
CA ASN A 224 -0.91 18.59 11.58
C ASN A 224 -0.32 18.25 10.21
N GLY A 225 -1.10 18.42 9.15
CA GLY A 225 -0.64 18.18 7.78
C GLY A 225 -0.64 16.71 7.33
N LEU A 226 -0.88 15.75 8.23
CA LEU A 226 -0.75 14.31 7.96
C LEU A 226 -2.05 13.56 8.24
N ASP A 227 -2.46 12.66 7.37
CA ASP A 227 -3.67 11.86 7.49
C ASP A 227 -3.49 10.62 8.38
N VAL A 228 -2.46 9.82 8.09
CA VAL A 228 -2.21 8.50 8.67
C VAL A 228 -0.75 8.39 9.12
N THR A 229 -0.52 7.83 10.30
CA THR A 229 0.86 7.60 10.81
C THR A 229 1.38 6.19 10.66
N HIS A 230 0.46 5.23 10.49
CA HIS A 230 0.81 3.81 10.52
C HIS A 230 -0.30 2.99 9.85
N THR A 231 0.05 1.81 9.36
CA THR A 231 -0.91 0.89 8.74
C THR A 231 -0.60 -0.57 9.07
N GLY A 232 -1.57 -1.45 8.85
CA GLY A 232 -1.44 -2.88 9.03
C GLY A 232 -2.69 -3.62 8.56
N ILE A 233 -2.74 -4.92 8.86
CA ILE A 233 -3.82 -5.81 8.46
C ILE A 233 -4.55 -6.28 9.72
N ALA A 234 -5.87 -6.17 9.73
CA ALA A 234 -6.71 -6.73 10.78
C ALA A 234 -6.61 -8.26 10.75
N THR A 235 -6.35 -8.87 11.90
CA THR A 235 -6.35 -10.33 12.04
C THR A 235 -7.14 -10.71 13.28
N ARG A 236 -8.12 -11.61 13.13
CA ARG A 236 -8.89 -12.12 14.27
C ARG A 236 -8.09 -13.22 14.95
N GLU A 237 -7.68 -12.98 16.19
CA GLU A 237 -6.81 -13.89 16.92
C GLU A 237 -7.61 -14.85 17.83
N LYS A 238 -6.91 -15.73 18.54
CA LYS A 238 -7.50 -16.82 19.34
C LYS A 238 -8.46 -16.35 20.44
N ASP A 239 -8.31 -15.11 20.91
CA ASP A 239 -9.21 -14.50 21.88
C ASP A 239 -10.52 -13.97 21.24
N GLY A 240 -10.65 -14.14 19.91
CA GLY A 240 -11.80 -13.72 19.13
C GLY A 240 -11.80 -12.22 18.80
N ARG A 241 -10.78 -11.46 19.18
CA ARG A 241 -10.68 -10.02 18.95
C ARG A 241 -9.86 -9.70 17.70
N ILE A 242 -10.03 -8.51 17.16
CA ILE A 242 -9.21 -8.00 16.07
C ILE A 242 -7.91 -7.47 16.65
N HIS A 243 -6.80 -8.00 16.16
CA HIS A 243 -5.45 -7.52 16.39
C HIS A 243 -4.90 -6.88 15.10
N LEU A 244 -3.79 -6.16 15.24
CA LEU A 244 -3.09 -5.56 14.11
C LEU A 244 -1.87 -6.42 13.76
N LEU A 245 -1.83 -6.96 12.54
CA LEU A 245 -0.64 -7.54 11.94
C LEU A 245 0.10 -6.41 11.18
N HIS A 246 1.31 -6.05 11.59
CA HIS A 246 2.03 -4.90 11.02
C HIS A 246 3.54 -4.98 11.21
N ALA A 247 4.29 -4.27 10.35
CA ALA A 247 5.70 -3.94 10.61
C ALA A 247 5.77 -2.89 11.73
N SER A 248 6.26 -3.27 12.92
CA SER A 248 6.20 -2.46 14.14
C SER A 248 7.50 -1.72 14.40
N THR A 249 7.43 -0.41 14.66
CA THR A 249 8.57 0.35 15.20
C THR A 249 8.84 0.04 16.67
N GLY A 250 7.90 -0.61 17.37
CA GLY A 250 8.04 -0.96 18.78
C GLY A 250 8.93 -2.19 18.99
N SER A 251 8.71 -3.24 18.19
CA SER A 251 9.53 -4.45 18.21
C SER A 251 10.60 -4.49 17.11
N MET A 252 10.58 -3.53 16.18
CA MET A 252 11.47 -3.47 15.03
C MET A 252 11.35 -4.67 14.07
N GLU A 253 10.16 -5.29 14.02
CA GLU A 253 9.86 -6.39 13.12
C GLU A 253 8.36 -6.45 12.78
N VAL A 254 7.98 -7.26 11.80
CA VAL A 254 6.59 -7.61 11.56
C VAL A 254 6.07 -8.49 12.70
N GLU A 255 5.00 -8.03 13.34
CA GLU A 255 4.38 -8.70 14.47
C GLU A 255 2.84 -8.64 14.39
N VAL A 256 2.19 -9.47 15.21
CA VAL A 256 0.80 -9.25 15.60
C VAL A 256 0.80 -8.51 16.93
N SER A 257 0.03 -7.43 17.03
CA SER A 257 -0.09 -6.63 18.25
C SER A 257 -0.48 -7.53 19.43
N LYS A 258 0.16 -7.36 20.58
CA LYS A 258 -0.16 -8.17 21.77
C LYS A 258 -1.55 -7.88 22.34
N LEU A 259 -2.00 -6.63 22.19
CA LEU A 259 -3.33 -6.17 22.60
C LEU A 259 -4.26 -6.15 21.38
N PRO A 260 -5.57 -6.35 21.59
CA PRO A 260 -6.59 -6.07 20.58
C PRO A 260 -6.46 -4.64 20.05
N LEU A 261 -6.83 -4.41 18.79
CA LEU A 261 -6.69 -3.14 18.07
C LEU A 261 -7.23 -1.97 18.87
N ALA A 262 -8.45 -2.08 19.41
CA ALA A 262 -9.08 -1.02 20.20
C ALA A 262 -8.27 -0.63 21.45
N ASP A 263 -7.58 -1.59 22.07
CA ASP A 263 -6.76 -1.36 23.28
C ASP A 263 -5.33 -0.92 22.93
N TYR A 264 -4.76 -1.49 21.87
CA TYR A 264 -3.48 -1.10 21.29
C TYR A 264 -3.45 0.40 20.95
N LEU A 265 -4.51 0.91 20.30
CA LEU A 265 -4.58 2.30 19.85
C LEU A 265 -4.67 3.31 21.00
N LYS A 266 -5.20 2.93 22.18
CA LYS A 266 -5.23 3.81 23.37
C LYS A 266 -3.83 4.22 23.83
N GLY A 267 -2.82 3.41 23.53
CA GLY A 267 -1.42 3.71 23.83
C GLY A 267 -0.79 4.74 22.88
N ILE A 268 -1.41 5.00 21.73
CA ILE A 268 -0.88 5.87 20.68
C ILE A 268 -1.52 7.25 20.80
N LYS A 269 -0.85 8.17 21.50
CA LYS A 269 -1.37 9.51 21.82
C LYS A 269 -1.83 10.31 20.61
N SER A 270 -1.16 10.15 19.47
CA SER A 270 -1.50 10.88 18.25
C SER A 270 -2.67 10.26 17.48
N ASN A 271 -3.08 9.03 17.78
CA ASN A 271 -4.14 8.35 17.03
C ASN A 271 -5.52 8.96 17.34
N THR A 272 -6.26 9.29 16.29
CA THR A 272 -7.62 9.85 16.38
C THR A 272 -8.70 8.83 16.02
N GLY A 273 -8.31 7.73 15.37
CA GLY A 273 -9.22 6.70 14.90
C GLY A 273 -8.58 5.82 13.84
N ILE A 274 -9.40 5.15 13.06
CA ILE A 274 -8.95 4.31 11.95
C ILE A 274 -9.75 4.59 10.68
N MET A 275 -9.10 4.43 9.54
CA MET A 275 -9.76 4.12 8.27
C MET A 275 -9.64 2.62 8.03
N VAL A 276 -10.64 2.03 7.38
CA VAL A 276 -10.73 0.59 7.14
C VAL A 276 -11.03 0.34 5.67
N ALA A 277 -10.11 -0.37 5.00
CA ALA A 277 -10.23 -0.75 3.61
C ALA A 277 -10.31 -2.28 3.47
N ARG A 278 -11.36 -2.79 2.86
CA ARG A 278 -11.57 -4.23 2.64
C ARG A 278 -10.99 -4.65 1.29
N PRO A 279 -10.06 -5.62 1.24
CA PRO A 279 -9.50 -6.09 -0.03
C PRO A 279 -10.57 -6.79 -0.88
N LEU A 280 -10.56 -6.55 -2.19
CA LEU A 280 -11.51 -7.07 -3.19
C LEU A 280 -10.89 -8.12 -4.09
#